data_AF-A0A2D6D325-F1
#
_entry.id   AF-A0A2D6D325-F1
#
_cell.length_a   1.000
_cell.length_b   1.000
_cell.length_c   1.000
_cell.angle_alpha   90.00
_cell.angle_beta   90.00
_cell.angle_gamma   90.00
#
_symmetry.space_group_name_H-M   'P 1'
#
loop_
_entity.id
_entity.type
_entity.pdbx_description
1 polymer ?
#
loop_
_entity_poly.entity_id
_entity_poly.type
_entity_poly.pdbx_seq_one_letter_code
_entity_poly.pdbx_strand_id
1 'polypeptide(L)'
;MSVSEIWLPAQDGSREYYIPRARMYPPVSRASADATPVREVDAAVHIVIDADYTGPTTDPGLDVVDWETTASIREYIWDAGLGVADGMDTAQRDLLPSRHVQFLLDQTAEQSDGRRWYFGAGTDDVSSSTPTNAEIADAYIAQMLSIQRKGGKVAIFPSPHLVGRDADDFVDVFSRIDAAAQGPLLAHWLGEAFNPKMRDYFPADSFYRVMDLDNFESAKMSLLDVDREIEIRRRIAAAGKIIKTGDDYHYVELIEGGDADVGRGVYESSGVKYPVGDYSHALLGCMGMFEDIAQEAIRAL
;
A
#
# COMPACT_ATOMS: atom_id res chain seq x y z
N MET A 1 -22.66 27.21 1.75
CA MET A 1 -23.78 27.10 0.79
C MET A 1 -23.90 25.63 0.44
N SER A 2 -25.00 24.96 0.79
CA SER A 2 -25.22 23.59 0.30
C SER A 2 -25.49 23.69 -1.20
N VAL A 3 -24.59 23.15 -2.02
CA VAL A 3 -24.86 22.98 -3.45
C VAL A 3 -26.00 21.98 -3.54
N SER A 4 -27.22 22.48 -3.74
CA SER A 4 -28.41 21.63 -3.78
C SER A 4 -28.49 20.82 -5.08
N GLU A 5 -27.86 21.30 -6.15
CA GLU A 5 -28.07 20.81 -7.51
C GLU A 5 -26.83 21.07 -8.39
N ILE A 6 -26.43 20.10 -9.22
CA ILE A 6 -25.28 20.20 -10.13
C ILE A 6 -25.63 19.64 -11.52
N TRP A 7 -25.15 20.30 -12.57
CA TRP A 7 -25.23 19.80 -13.94
C TRP A 7 -24.01 18.94 -14.24
N LEU A 8 -24.24 17.69 -14.64
CA LEU A 8 -23.19 16.75 -15.04
C LEU A 8 -23.26 16.51 -16.56
N PRO A 9 -22.11 16.29 -17.22
CA PRO A 9 -22.10 15.82 -18.60
C PRO A 9 -22.65 14.38 -18.65
N ALA A 10 -23.63 14.15 -19.51
CA ALA A 10 -24.13 12.81 -19.80
C ALA A 10 -23.29 12.13 -20.88
N GLN A 11 -23.38 10.80 -20.98
CA GLN A 11 -22.61 9.99 -21.94
C GLN A 11 -22.87 10.38 -23.41
N ASP A 12 -24.04 10.93 -23.72
CA ASP A 12 -24.43 11.41 -25.05
C ASP A 12 -23.97 12.86 -25.35
N GLY A 13 -23.22 13.48 -24.44
CA GLY A 13 -22.75 14.87 -24.54
C GLY A 13 -23.79 15.91 -24.14
N SER A 14 -24.99 15.50 -23.73
CA SER A 14 -25.98 16.39 -23.13
C SER A 14 -25.61 16.71 -21.66
N ARG A 15 -26.43 17.54 -21.02
CA ARG A 15 -26.30 17.81 -19.58
C ARG A 15 -27.46 17.14 -18.87
N GLU A 16 -27.13 16.35 -17.86
CA GLU A 16 -28.10 15.78 -16.95
C GLU A 16 -28.06 16.48 -15.60
N TYR A 17 -29.21 16.45 -14.94
CA TYR A 17 -29.37 17.06 -13.64
C TYR A 17 -29.06 16.06 -12.54
N TYR A 18 -28.16 16.41 -11.64
CA TYR A 18 -27.82 15.58 -10.50
C TYR A 18 -28.06 16.33 -9.20
N ILE A 19 -28.79 15.68 -8.29
CA ILE A 19 -28.97 16.13 -6.92
C ILE A 19 -28.13 15.18 -6.07
N PRO A 20 -27.03 15.65 -5.45
CA PRO A 20 -26.25 14.82 -4.55
C PRO A 20 -27.13 14.26 -3.43
N ARG A 21 -27.30 12.93 -3.42
CA ARG A 21 -28.06 12.22 -2.37
C ARG A 21 -27.16 11.66 -1.28
N ALA A 22 -25.89 12.08 -1.26
CA ALA A 22 -24.89 11.56 -0.33
C ALA A 22 -25.36 11.79 1.10
N ARG A 23 -25.50 10.69 1.84
CA ARG A 23 -25.55 10.76 3.30
C ARG A 23 -24.11 11.02 3.74
N MET A 24 -23.83 12.22 4.22
CA MET A 24 -22.57 12.45 4.91
C MET A 24 -22.58 11.59 6.16
N TYR A 25 -21.63 10.67 6.26
CA TYR A 25 -21.33 10.02 7.52
C TYR A 25 -20.61 11.06 8.38
N PRO A 26 -21.09 11.32 9.61
CA PRO A 26 -20.36 12.21 10.49
C PRO A 26 -18.96 11.62 10.72
N PRO A 27 -17.90 12.45 10.76
CA PRO A 27 -16.57 11.96 11.08
C PRO A 27 -16.65 11.19 12.40
N VAL A 28 -16.23 9.93 12.38
CA VAL A 28 -16.45 9.05 13.53
C VAL A 28 -15.61 9.59 14.67
N SER A 29 -16.25 10.02 15.75
CA SER A 29 -15.50 10.48 16.92
C SER A 29 -14.60 9.35 17.42
N ARG A 30 -13.34 9.66 17.76
CA ARG A 30 -12.40 8.73 18.44
C ARG A 30 -13.01 7.98 19.63
N ALA A 31 -14.12 8.46 20.19
CA ALA A 31 -14.76 7.96 21.40
C ALA A 31 -15.46 6.59 21.27
N SER A 32 -15.53 5.96 20.08
CA SER A 32 -16.03 4.57 19.95
C SER A 32 -14.90 3.51 19.95
N ALA A 33 -13.76 3.81 20.58
CA ALA A 33 -12.50 3.05 20.50
C ALA A 33 -12.43 1.74 21.30
N ASP A 34 -13.55 1.22 21.82
CA ASP A 34 -13.51 0.05 22.72
C ASP A 34 -13.44 -1.30 21.99
N ALA A 35 -13.68 -1.34 20.66
CA ALA A 35 -13.57 -2.57 19.88
C ALA A 35 -12.13 -2.80 19.38
N THR A 36 -11.59 -3.99 19.65
CA THR A 36 -10.30 -4.42 19.08
C THR A 36 -10.48 -4.70 17.60
N PRO A 37 -9.72 -4.07 16.68
CA PRO A 37 -9.90 -4.28 15.25
C PRO A 37 -9.52 -5.71 14.85
N VAL A 38 -10.35 -6.34 14.02
CA VAL A 38 -10.13 -7.72 13.50
C VAL A 38 -9.47 -7.75 12.12
N ARG A 39 -9.23 -6.56 11.53
CA ARG A 39 -8.49 -6.35 10.28
C ARG A 39 -7.49 -5.22 10.47
N GLU A 40 -6.34 -5.33 9.83
CA GLU A 40 -5.40 -4.21 9.71
C GLU A 40 -5.66 -3.53 8.37
N VAL A 41 -6.08 -2.27 8.41
CA VAL A 41 -6.41 -1.49 7.21
C VAL A 41 -5.51 -0.27 7.16
N ASP A 42 -4.85 -0.14 6.02
CA ASP A 42 -3.95 0.94 5.68
C ASP A 42 -4.42 1.59 4.36
N ALA A 43 -4.33 2.90 4.27
CA ALA A 43 -4.60 3.64 3.04
C ALA A 43 -3.29 3.94 2.32
N ALA A 44 -3.18 3.54 1.06
CA ALA A 44 -2.14 4.08 0.19
C ALA A 44 -2.49 5.53 -0.16
N VAL A 45 -1.64 6.47 0.23
CA VAL A 45 -1.96 7.90 0.15
C VAL A 45 -1.33 8.56 -1.08
N HIS A 46 -2.02 9.56 -1.62
CA HIS A 46 -1.55 10.36 -2.75
C HIS A 46 -0.74 11.57 -2.26
N ILE A 47 -0.04 12.22 -3.16
CA ILE A 47 0.54 13.56 -2.93
C ILE A 47 -0.33 14.61 -3.61
N VAL A 48 -0.23 15.86 -3.16
CA VAL A 48 -0.94 16.99 -3.75
C VAL A 48 0.02 17.83 -4.56
N ILE A 49 -0.36 18.14 -5.80
CA ILE A 49 0.36 19.09 -6.65
C ILE A 49 -0.25 20.48 -6.44
N ASP A 50 0.59 21.50 -6.44
CA ASP A 50 0.19 22.90 -6.39
C ASP A 50 -0.91 23.18 -7.43
N ALA A 51 -2.03 23.73 -6.96
CA ALA A 51 -3.21 23.96 -7.77
C ALA A 51 -2.98 24.97 -8.91
N ASP A 52 -1.99 25.85 -8.77
CA ASP A 52 -1.62 26.82 -9.81
C ASP A 52 -0.68 26.22 -10.86
N TYR A 53 -0.17 24.99 -10.64
CA TYR A 53 0.71 24.31 -11.58
C TYR A 53 -0.06 23.68 -12.75
N THR A 54 0.33 24.04 -13.97
CA THR A 54 -0.31 23.58 -15.21
C THR A 54 0.66 22.90 -16.19
N GLY A 55 1.89 22.63 -15.74
CA GLY A 55 2.93 21.99 -16.56
C GLY A 55 2.97 20.46 -16.44
N PRO A 56 3.92 19.80 -17.14
CA PRO A 56 4.13 18.37 -17.03
C PRO A 56 4.90 18.00 -15.76
N THR A 57 4.37 17.11 -14.93
CA THR A 57 4.98 16.66 -13.65
C THR A 57 6.19 15.72 -13.79
N THR A 58 6.71 15.53 -14.99
CA THR A 58 7.79 14.55 -15.28
C THR A 58 9.20 15.12 -15.16
N ASP A 59 9.36 16.42 -14.88
CA ASP A 59 10.69 17.04 -14.75
C ASP A 59 11.25 16.80 -13.33
N PRO A 60 12.42 16.13 -13.20
CA PRO A 60 13.08 15.86 -11.91
C PRO A 60 13.47 17.11 -11.11
N GLY A 61 13.49 18.29 -11.75
CA GLY A 61 13.81 19.58 -11.16
C GLY A 61 12.62 20.29 -10.52
N LEU A 62 11.38 19.87 -10.80
CA LEU A 62 10.18 20.53 -10.27
C LEU A 62 10.05 20.34 -8.76
N ASP A 63 9.69 21.41 -8.05
CA ASP A 63 9.19 21.38 -6.67
C ASP A 63 7.79 22.01 -6.69
N VAL A 64 6.82 21.19 -7.09
CA VAL A 64 5.41 21.57 -7.30
C VAL A 64 4.49 20.79 -6.37
N VAL A 65 5.04 20.07 -5.41
CA VAL A 65 4.26 19.32 -4.44
C VAL A 65 3.82 20.30 -3.35
N ASP A 66 2.52 20.36 -3.11
CA ASP A 66 1.97 21.02 -1.94
C ASP A 66 2.19 20.10 -0.73
N TRP A 67 3.32 20.30 -0.05
CA TRP A 67 3.72 19.51 1.11
C TRP A 67 2.83 19.72 2.33
N GLU A 68 2.13 20.85 2.44
CA GLU A 68 1.23 21.15 3.56
C GLU A 68 -0.10 20.39 3.40
N THR A 69 -0.68 20.41 2.20
CA THR A 69 -1.89 19.62 1.93
C THR A 69 -1.58 18.13 1.90
N THR A 70 -0.42 17.74 1.34
CA THR A 70 0.09 16.37 1.39
C THR A 70 0.15 15.86 2.83
N ALA A 71 0.75 16.63 3.75
CA ALA A 71 0.78 16.33 5.18
C ALA A 71 -0.62 16.18 5.80
N SER A 72 -1.52 17.12 5.49
CA SER A 72 -2.88 17.16 6.05
C SER A 72 -3.69 15.91 5.73
N ILE A 73 -3.48 15.31 4.55
CA ILE A 73 -4.11 14.03 4.19
C ILE A 73 -3.66 12.90 5.12
N ARG A 74 -2.36 12.80 5.45
CA ARG A 74 -1.86 11.73 6.33
C ARG A 74 -2.45 11.86 7.74
N GLU A 75 -2.47 13.09 8.27
CA GLU A 75 -3.11 13.37 9.57
C GLU A 75 -4.56 12.94 9.59
N TYR A 76 -5.30 13.25 8.52
CA TYR A 76 -6.70 12.86 8.41
C TYR A 76 -6.91 11.34 8.36
N ILE A 77 -6.09 10.60 7.60
CA ILE A 77 -6.14 9.12 7.56
C ILE A 77 -5.83 8.51 8.93
N TRP A 78 -4.82 9.04 9.63
CA TRP A 78 -4.49 8.61 10.98
C TRP A 78 -5.58 8.95 11.99
N ASP A 79 -6.22 10.11 11.87
CA ASP A 79 -7.35 10.52 12.73
C ASP A 79 -8.59 9.64 12.49
N ALA A 80 -8.79 9.17 11.25
CA ALA A 80 -9.73 8.11 10.89
C ALA A 80 -9.29 6.71 11.39
N GLY A 81 -8.19 6.59 12.13
CA GLY A 81 -7.73 5.34 12.75
C GLY A 81 -7.22 4.29 11.78
N LEU A 82 -6.99 4.66 10.52
CA LEU A 82 -6.33 3.83 9.52
C LEU A 82 -4.82 4.03 9.61
N GLY A 83 -4.05 3.07 9.09
CA GLY A 83 -2.62 3.30 8.88
C GLY A 83 -2.36 3.99 7.55
N VAL A 84 -1.21 4.65 7.44
CA VAL A 84 -0.77 5.31 6.21
C VAL A 84 0.25 4.43 5.49
N ALA A 85 0.05 4.16 4.21
CA ALA A 85 1.06 3.53 3.35
C ALA A 85 1.55 4.55 2.32
N ASP A 86 2.74 5.09 2.53
CA ASP A 86 3.28 6.20 1.75
C ASP A 86 4.44 5.78 0.84
N GLY A 87 4.82 6.64 -0.11
CA GLY A 87 5.86 6.33 -1.09
C GLY A 87 5.53 5.09 -1.94
N MET A 88 4.25 4.87 -2.22
CA MET A 88 3.70 3.77 -3.02
C MET A 88 3.28 4.26 -4.42
N ASP A 89 2.66 3.38 -5.23
CA ASP A 89 2.14 3.71 -6.57
C ASP A 89 1.09 4.85 -6.52
N THR A 90 0.25 4.89 -5.48
CA THR A 90 -0.74 5.95 -5.26
C THR A 90 -0.11 7.33 -5.04
N ALA A 91 1.11 7.39 -4.50
CA ALA A 91 1.91 8.62 -4.39
C ALA A 91 2.66 8.96 -5.69
N GLN A 92 2.45 8.16 -6.76
CA GLN A 92 3.15 8.25 -8.04
C GLN A 92 4.67 8.22 -7.87
N ARG A 93 5.15 7.35 -6.96
CA ARG A 93 6.55 7.29 -6.56
C ARG A 93 7.54 7.28 -7.73
N ASP A 94 7.27 6.47 -8.75
CA ASP A 94 8.12 6.31 -9.94
C ASP A 94 8.27 7.62 -10.76
N LEU A 95 7.41 8.61 -10.52
CA LEU A 95 7.45 9.93 -11.16
C LEU A 95 8.08 11.00 -10.27
N LEU A 96 8.42 10.68 -9.02
CA LEU A 96 9.00 11.64 -8.10
C LEU A 96 10.53 11.66 -8.18
N PRO A 97 11.16 12.86 -8.09
CA PRO A 97 12.58 12.95 -7.85
C PRO A 97 12.95 12.24 -6.53
N SER A 98 14.10 11.55 -6.46
CA SER A 98 14.54 10.86 -5.23
C SER A 98 14.56 11.79 -4.01
N ARG A 99 14.86 13.08 -4.20
CA ARG A 99 14.81 14.08 -3.11
C ARG A 99 13.41 14.29 -2.53
N HIS A 100 12.35 14.19 -3.34
CA HIS A 100 10.97 14.32 -2.89
C HIS A 100 10.52 13.05 -2.17
N VAL A 101 10.93 11.88 -2.67
CA VAL A 101 10.69 10.61 -1.98
C VAL A 101 11.34 10.61 -0.59
N GLN A 102 12.59 11.09 -0.49
CA GLN A 102 13.27 11.22 0.80
C GLN A 102 12.58 12.24 1.71
N PHE A 103 12.18 13.41 1.19
CA PHE A 103 11.44 14.39 1.96
C PHE A 103 10.09 13.84 2.47
N LEU A 104 9.36 13.11 1.62
CA LEU A 104 8.10 12.47 1.96
C LEU A 104 8.29 11.41 3.06
N LEU A 105 9.35 10.63 3.01
CA LEU A 105 9.73 9.70 4.07
C LEU A 105 10.01 10.43 5.40
N ASP A 106 10.79 11.51 5.35
CA ASP A 106 11.13 12.30 6.53
C ASP A 106 9.88 12.92 7.16
N GLN A 107 9.01 13.52 6.34
CA GLN A 107 7.76 14.14 6.75
C GLN A 107 6.78 13.12 7.34
N THR A 108 6.59 11.97 6.67
CA THR A 108 5.70 10.89 7.16
C THR A 108 6.17 10.37 8.51
N ALA A 109 7.48 10.15 8.67
CA ALA A 109 8.05 9.69 9.93
C ALA A 109 7.83 10.69 11.07
N GLU A 110 8.11 11.98 10.82
CA GLU A 110 7.94 13.05 11.80
C GLU A 110 6.48 13.19 12.24
N GLN A 111 5.53 13.14 11.29
CA GLN A 111 4.11 13.29 11.57
C GLN A 111 3.49 12.07 12.23
N SER A 112 4.04 10.87 11.98
CA SER A 112 3.43 9.63 12.46
C SER A 112 3.16 9.65 13.97
N ASP A 113 4.00 10.30 14.79
CA ASP A 113 3.86 10.35 16.25
C ASP A 113 3.60 8.96 16.86
N GLY A 114 4.30 7.95 16.35
CA GLY A 114 4.16 6.54 16.77
C GLY A 114 2.91 5.82 16.22
N ARG A 115 2.06 6.49 15.43
CA ARG A 115 0.94 5.88 14.71
C ARG A 115 1.46 4.98 13.59
N ARG A 116 0.63 4.03 13.15
CA ARG A 116 1.03 3.01 12.16
C ARG A 116 1.28 3.63 10.78
N TRP A 117 2.42 3.31 10.19
CA TRP A 117 2.70 3.62 8.79
C TRP A 117 3.62 2.60 8.11
N TYR A 118 3.43 2.46 6.81
CA TYR A 118 4.30 1.76 5.87
C TYR A 118 4.95 2.77 4.92
N PHE A 119 6.13 2.44 4.41
CA PHE A 119 6.75 3.17 3.31
C PHE A 119 7.33 2.21 2.28
N GLY A 120 7.20 2.56 1.00
CA GLY A 120 7.80 1.82 -0.10
C GLY A 120 9.33 1.95 -0.11
N ALA A 121 10.04 0.83 0.03
CA ALA A 121 11.45 0.73 -0.36
C ALA A 121 11.51 0.27 -1.81
N GLY A 122 12.12 1.08 -2.67
CA GLY A 122 12.21 0.83 -4.11
C GLY A 122 13.64 0.67 -4.60
N THR A 123 13.80 0.74 -5.92
CA THR A 123 15.10 0.69 -6.61
C THR A 123 15.36 1.97 -7.40
N ASP A 124 14.80 3.09 -6.94
CA ASP A 124 14.79 4.37 -7.66
C ASP A 124 16.22 4.92 -7.91
N ASP A 125 17.16 4.52 -7.05
CA ASP A 125 18.56 4.94 -7.11
C ASP A 125 19.44 4.03 -8.01
N VAL A 126 18.87 2.98 -8.62
CA VAL A 126 19.59 2.10 -9.55
C VAL A 126 19.75 2.81 -10.89
N SER A 127 20.97 3.24 -11.17
CA SER A 127 21.32 3.96 -12.42
C SER A 127 21.71 3.04 -13.58
N SER A 128 22.10 1.80 -13.30
CA SER A 128 22.50 0.83 -14.32
C SER A 128 21.28 0.32 -15.09
N SER A 129 21.39 0.21 -16.42
CA SER A 129 20.36 -0.41 -17.25
C SER A 129 20.35 -1.94 -17.14
N THR A 130 21.45 -2.54 -16.69
CA THR A 130 21.60 -3.99 -16.48
C THR A 130 22.23 -4.24 -15.10
N PRO A 131 21.53 -3.89 -14.00
CA PRO A 131 22.07 -4.05 -12.67
C PRO A 131 22.22 -5.53 -12.31
N THR A 132 23.21 -5.84 -11.50
CA THR A 132 23.38 -7.15 -10.86
C THR A 132 22.36 -7.34 -9.73
N ASN A 133 22.11 -8.57 -9.31
CA ASN A 133 21.25 -8.86 -8.15
C ASN A 133 21.73 -8.12 -6.88
N ALA A 134 23.06 -7.99 -6.70
CA ALA A 134 23.64 -7.25 -5.60
C ALA A 134 23.31 -5.76 -5.65
N GLU A 135 23.45 -5.12 -6.82
CA GLU A 135 23.10 -3.69 -6.98
C GLU A 135 21.61 -3.43 -6.74
N ILE A 136 20.72 -4.33 -7.19
CA ILE A 136 19.28 -4.23 -6.93
C ILE A 136 19.01 -4.38 -5.42
N ALA A 137 19.59 -5.40 -4.78
CA ALA A 137 19.40 -5.65 -3.36
C ALA A 137 19.95 -4.49 -2.50
N ASP A 138 21.12 -3.95 -2.83
CA ASP A 138 21.75 -2.84 -2.10
C ASP A 138 20.86 -1.58 -2.13
N ALA A 139 20.21 -1.30 -3.27
CA ALA A 139 19.27 -0.19 -3.39
C ALA A 139 18.05 -0.36 -2.45
N TYR A 140 17.43 -1.55 -2.45
CA TYR A 140 16.35 -1.86 -1.52
C TYR A 140 16.80 -1.76 -0.06
N ILE A 141 17.95 -2.35 0.28
CA ILE A 141 18.46 -2.42 1.66
C ILE A 141 18.74 -1.01 2.20
N ALA A 142 19.31 -0.12 1.39
CA ALA A 142 19.58 1.26 1.81
C ALA A 142 18.29 1.99 2.23
N GLN A 143 17.24 1.90 1.40
CA GLN A 143 15.95 2.54 1.68
C GLN A 143 15.20 1.83 2.82
N MET A 144 15.15 0.50 2.82
CA MET A 144 14.58 -0.34 3.89
C MET A 144 15.15 0.06 5.25
N LEU A 145 16.48 0.10 5.39
CA LEU A 145 17.12 0.47 6.65
C LEU A 145 16.86 1.93 7.04
N SER A 146 16.68 2.84 6.08
CA SER A 146 16.29 4.23 6.34
C SER A 146 14.90 4.32 6.95
N ILE A 147 13.93 3.58 6.37
CA ILE A 147 12.55 3.51 6.85
C ILE A 147 12.51 2.88 8.25
N GLN A 148 13.20 1.76 8.46
CA GLN A 148 13.21 1.05 9.74
C GLN A 148 13.84 1.89 10.87
N ARG A 149 14.93 2.63 10.60
CA ARG A 149 15.52 3.55 11.58
C ARG A 149 14.57 4.67 12.01
N LYS A 150 13.60 5.00 11.17
CA LYS A 150 12.55 5.99 11.47
C LYS A 150 11.32 5.38 12.13
N GLY A 151 11.32 4.07 12.40
CA GLY A 151 10.20 3.35 13.02
C GLY A 151 9.08 2.96 12.06
N GLY A 152 9.28 3.14 10.74
CA GLY A 152 8.31 2.75 9.73
C GLY A 152 8.37 1.27 9.40
N LYS A 153 7.23 0.73 8.96
CA LYS A 153 7.18 -0.61 8.35
C LYS A 153 7.57 -0.52 6.87
N VAL A 154 8.18 -1.57 6.35
CA VAL A 154 8.70 -1.57 4.97
C VAL A 154 7.81 -2.38 4.06
N ALA A 155 7.39 -1.76 2.96
CA ALA A 155 6.87 -2.46 1.79
C ALA A 155 7.98 -2.54 0.74
N ILE A 156 8.41 -3.75 0.37
CA ILE A 156 9.34 -3.95 -0.75
C ILE A 156 8.56 -3.70 -2.04
N PHE A 157 8.77 -2.51 -2.60
CA PHE A 157 8.05 -2.02 -3.77
C PHE A 157 8.51 -2.76 -5.04
N PRO A 158 7.62 -3.07 -6.01
CA PRO A 158 8.00 -3.76 -7.23
C PRO A 158 9.05 -2.98 -8.03
N SER A 159 10.02 -3.69 -8.59
CA SER A 159 11.09 -3.10 -9.40
C SER A 159 11.10 -3.66 -10.83
N PRO A 160 11.02 -2.82 -11.87
CA PRO A 160 11.17 -3.25 -13.25
C PRO A 160 12.47 -4.03 -13.54
N HIS A 161 13.52 -3.85 -12.74
CA HIS A 161 14.81 -4.54 -12.92
C HIS A 161 14.76 -6.04 -12.61
N LEU A 162 13.70 -6.50 -11.94
CA LEU A 162 13.48 -7.91 -11.62
C LEU A 162 12.58 -8.62 -12.64
N VAL A 163 11.90 -7.88 -13.51
CA VAL A 163 11.06 -8.46 -14.57
C VAL A 163 11.94 -9.21 -15.57
N GLY A 164 11.59 -10.46 -15.86
CA GLY A 164 12.33 -11.32 -16.79
C GLY A 164 13.54 -12.03 -16.18
N ARG A 165 13.81 -11.84 -14.87
CA ARG A 165 14.72 -12.72 -14.10
C ARG A 165 14.12 -14.12 -13.99
N ASP A 166 14.95 -15.13 -13.81
CA ASP A 166 14.46 -16.44 -13.37
C ASP A 166 14.15 -16.43 -11.87
N ALA A 167 13.51 -17.50 -11.39
CA ALA A 167 13.07 -17.60 -10.01
C ALA A 167 14.22 -17.66 -9.00
N ASP A 168 15.39 -18.20 -9.37
CA ASP A 168 16.53 -18.29 -8.46
C ASP A 168 17.20 -16.93 -8.29
N ASP A 169 17.40 -16.18 -9.37
CA ASP A 169 17.90 -14.81 -9.35
C ASP A 169 16.95 -13.87 -8.58
N PHE A 170 15.65 -14.01 -8.82
CA PHE A 170 14.63 -13.22 -8.11
C PHE A 170 14.71 -13.46 -6.60
N VAL A 171 14.76 -14.74 -6.19
CA VAL A 171 14.82 -15.11 -4.77
C VAL A 171 16.16 -14.75 -4.14
N ASP A 172 17.29 -14.76 -4.88
CA ASP A 172 18.59 -14.27 -4.37
C ASP A 172 18.51 -12.80 -3.93
N VAL A 173 17.85 -11.94 -4.72
CA VAL A 173 17.65 -10.53 -4.35
C VAL A 173 16.85 -10.41 -3.05
N PHE A 174 15.72 -11.10 -2.94
CA PHE A 174 14.88 -11.05 -1.75
C PHE A 174 15.55 -11.69 -0.52
N SER A 175 16.37 -12.73 -0.71
CA SER A 175 17.14 -13.35 0.37
C SER A 175 18.20 -12.40 0.94
N ARG A 176 18.82 -11.55 0.10
CA ARG A 176 19.75 -10.51 0.55
C ARG A 176 19.04 -9.41 1.36
N ILE A 177 17.84 -9.02 0.91
CA ILE A 177 16.99 -8.06 1.63
C ILE A 177 16.61 -8.63 3.00
N ASP A 178 16.12 -9.87 3.04
CA ASP A 178 15.75 -10.58 4.27
C ASP A 178 16.91 -10.66 5.26
N ALA A 179 18.11 -11.03 4.80
CA ALA A 179 19.29 -11.12 5.64
C ALA A 179 19.72 -9.78 6.28
N ALA A 180 19.34 -8.65 5.68
CA ALA A 180 19.65 -7.31 6.19
C ALA A 180 18.50 -6.67 6.98
N ALA A 181 17.31 -7.26 6.95
CA ALA A 181 16.13 -6.72 7.60
C ALA A 181 16.29 -6.64 9.12
N GLN A 182 15.81 -5.55 9.71
CA GLN A 182 15.82 -5.35 11.17
C GLN A 182 14.42 -5.49 11.79
N GLY A 183 13.49 -6.11 11.05
CA GLY A 183 12.07 -6.17 11.39
C GLY A 183 11.19 -6.59 10.20
N PRO A 184 9.88 -6.69 10.42
CA PRO A 184 8.95 -7.26 9.45
C PRO A 184 8.89 -6.51 8.13
N LEU A 185 8.81 -7.27 7.05
CA LEU A 185 8.69 -6.83 5.67
C LEU A 185 7.35 -7.23 5.07
N LEU A 186 6.86 -6.36 4.19
CA LEU A 186 5.73 -6.63 3.31
C LEU A 186 6.23 -6.82 1.88
N ALA A 187 5.90 -7.94 1.24
CA ALA A 187 6.13 -8.14 -0.19
C ALA A 187 5.00 -7.48 -1.00
N HIS A 188 5.30 -6.57 -1.92
CA HIS A 188 4.28 -5.96 -2.77
C HIS A 188 4.28 -6.59 -4.16
N TRP A 189 3.17 -7.25 -4.54
CA TRP A 189 2.96 -7.75 -5.90
C TRP A 189 2.01 -6.83 -6.65
N LEU A 190 2.58 -5.99 -7.50
CA LEU A 190 1.84 -5.14 -8.43
C LEU A 190 1.68 -5.85 -9.77
N GLY A 191 0.45 -6.11 -10.17
CA GLY A 191 0.10 -6.77 -11.41
C GLY A 191 0.11 -5.83 -12.62
N GLU A 192 0.06 -6.43 -13.81
CA GLU A 192 0.06 -5.72 -15.09
C GLU A 192 -1.16 -4.81 -15.32
N ALA A 193 -2.25 -5.04 -14.59
CA ALA A 193 -3.44 -4.19 -14.63
C ALA A 193 -3.14 -2.76 -14.12
N PHE A 194 -2.19 -2.63 -13.19
CA PHE A 194 -1.74 -1.33 -12.67
C PHE A 194 -0.55 -0.79 -13.46
N ASN A 195 0.43 -1.65 -13.76
CA ASN A 195 1.60 -1.27 -14.53
C ASN A 195 1.97 -2.37 -15.53
N PRO A 196 1.75 -2.17 -16.85
CA PRO A 196 2.05 -3.18 -17.87
C PRO A 196 3.50 -3.67 -17.89
N LYS A 197 4.44 -2.89 -17.34
CA LYS A 197 5.85 -3.29 -17.21
C LYS A 197 6.06 -4.39 -16.17
N MET A 198 5.11 -4.62 -15.26
CA MET A 198 5.17 -5.64 -14.20
C MET A 198 4.58 -6.99 -14.61
N ARG A 199 4.34 -7.22 -15.90
CA ARG A 199 3.92 -8.53 -16.39
C ARG A 199 4.93 -9.60 -15.96
N ASP A 200 4.41 -10.72 -15.45
CA ASP A 200 5.19 -11.87 -14.97
C ASP A 200 6.20 -11.55 -13.85
N TYR A 201 5.90 -10.56 -12.99
CA TYR A 201 6.83 -10.04 -11.98
C TYR A 201 7.41 -11.09 -11.03
N PHE A 202 6.58 -11.96 -10.44
CA PHE A 202 7.03 -13.11 -9.64
C PHE A 202 7.06 -14.36 -10.52
N PRO A 203 8.23 -14.75 -11.08
CA PRO A 203 8.34 -15.91 -11.96
C PRO A 203 8.17 -17.24 -11.19
N ALA A 204 7.50 -18.21 -11.80
CA ALA A 204 7.31 -19.56 -11.26
C ALA A 204 6.79 -19.57 -9.81
N ASP A 205 7.51 -20.23 -8.89
CA ASP A 205 7.16 -20.33 -7.46
C ASP A 205 7.87 -19.29 -6.58
N SER A 206 8.53 -18.29 -7.19
CA SER A 206 9.37 -17.32 -6.48
C SER A 206 8.61 -16.56 -5.40
N PHE A 207 7.34 -16.21 -5.61
CA PHE A 207 6.51 -15.57 -4.58
C PHE A 207 6.45 -16.38 -3.29
N TYR A 208 6.20 -17.68 -3.39
CA TYR A 208 6.11 -18.55 -2.22
C TYR A 208 7.46 -18.71 -1.53
N ARG A 209 8.55 -18.82 -2.32
CA ARG A 209 9.91 -18.87 -1.78
C ARG A 209 10.29 -17.57 -1.04
N VAL A 210 9.85 -16.41 -1.54
CA VAL A 210 9.99 -15.12 -0.83
C VAL A 210 9.16 -15.11 0.45
N MET A 211 7.92 -15.59 0.38
CA MET A 211 7.06 -15.72 1.55
C MET A 211 7.49 -16.85 2.51
N ASP A 212 8.53 -17.63 2.21
CA ASP A 212 9.13 -18.58 3.16
C ASP A 212 10.33 -17.99 3.91
N LEU A 213 10.81 -16.80 3.51
CA LEU A 213 11.86 -16.04 4.21
C LEU A 213 11.36 -15.52 5.57
N ASP A 214 12.30 -15.29 6.49
CA ASP A 214 11.99 -15.09 7.91
C ASP A 214 11.24 -13.77 8.17
N ASN A 215 11.66 -12.67 7.54
CA ASN A 215 11.11 -11.34 7.83
C ASN A 215 9.89 -10.99 6.97
N PHE A 216 9.57 -11.74 5.93
CA PHE A 216 8.40 -11.47 5.08
C PHE A 216 7.12 -12.01 5.73
N GLU A 217 6.47 -11.21 6.56
CA GLU A 217 5.29 -11.63 7.34
C GLU A 217 3.95 -11.39 6.61
N SER A 218 3.96 -10.53 5.60
CA SER A 218 2.76 -10.14 4.86
C SER A 218 3.05 -9.85 3.41
N ALA A 219 2.01 -9.88 2.58
CA ALA A 219 2.10 -9.41 1.21
C ALA A 219 0.90 -8.54 0.82
N LYS A 220 1.15 -7.52 -0.01
CA LYS A 220 0.10 -6.73 -0.67
C LYS A 220 -0.14 -7.26 -2.08
N MET A 221 -1.37 -7.68 -2.38
CA MET A 221 -1.75 -8.20 -3.70
C MET A 221 -2.54 -7.16 -4.50
N SER A 222 -1.93 -6.65 -5.57
CA SER A 222 -2.58 -5.74 -6.51
C SER A 222 -2.69 -6.41 -7.88
N LEU A 223 -3.50 -7.46 -7.95
CA LEU A 223 -3.68 -8.29 -9.15
C LEU A 223 -5.04 -8.10 -9.85
N LEU A 224 -6.04 -7.56 -9.14
CA LEU A 224 -7.45 -7.50 -9.58
C LEU A 224 -8.02 -8.89 -9.95
N ASP A 225 -7.59 -9.92 -9.21
CA ASP A 225 -7.91 -11.33 -9.42
C ASP A 225 -8.25 -11.98 -8.07
N VAL A 226 -9.55 -12.03 -7.77
CA VAL A 226 -10.11 -12.48 -6.49
C VAL A 226 -9.72 -13.92 -6.19
N ASP A 227 -9.89 -14.82 -7.17
CA ASP A 227 -9.63 -16.24 -7.01
C ASP A 227 -8.15 -16.49 -6.71
N ARG A 228 -7.27 -15.77 -7.42
CA ARG A 228 -5.83 -15.85 -7.19
C ARG A 228 -5.41 -15.32 -5.83
N GLU A 229 -6.00 -14.21 -5.36
CA GLU A 229 -5.74 -13.71 -4.02
C GLU A 229 -6.18 -14.73 -2.96
N ILE A 230 -7.37 -15.32 -3.09
CA ILE A 230 -7.89 -16.34 -2.16
C ILE A 230 -6.98 -17.58 -2.15
N GLU A 231 -6.55 -18.07 -3.31
CA GLU A 231 -5.63 -19.21 -3.42
C GLU A 231 -4.32 -18.93 -2.66
N ILE A 232 -3.68 -17.79 -2.95
CA ILE A 232 -2.42 -17.38 -2.35
C ILE A 232 -2.58 -17.20 -0.83
N ARG A 233 -3.62 -16.48 -0.40
CA ARG A 233 -3.93 -16.22 1.01
C ARG A 233 -4.03 -17.52 1.78
N ARG A 234 -4.85 -18.47 1.31
CA ARG A 234 -5.05 -19.76 1.98
C ARG A 234 -3.75 -20.55 2.09
N ARG A 235 -2.88 -20.46 1.08
CA ARG A 235 -1.58 -21.13 1.09
C ARG A 235 -0.62 -20.53 2.11
N ILE A 236 -0.47 -19.21 2.17
CA ILE A 236 0.50 -18.57 3.09
C ILE A 236 -0.02 -18.48 4.54
N ALA A 237 -1.34 -18.52 4.74
CA ALA A 237 -1.96 -18.48 6.07
C ALA A 237 -1.50 -19.65 6.96
N ALA A 238 -1.16 -20.79 6.38
CA ALA A 238 -0.61 -21.94 7.12
C ALA A 238 0.71 -21.62 7.82
N ALA A 239 1.48 -20.64 7.31
CA ALA A 239 2.71 -20.14 7.91
C ALA A 239 2.49 -18.95 8.87
N GLY A 240 1.24 -18.60 9.18
CA GLY A 240 0.90 -17.44 10.02
C GLY A 240 1.05 -16.09 9.30
N LYS A 241 1.20 -16.09 7.98
CA LYS A 241 1.40 -14.91 7.13
C LYS A 241 0.07 -14.42 6.57
N ILE A 242 -0.07 -13.12 6.38
CA ILE A 242 -1.33 -12.50 5.95
C ILE A 242 -1.23 -11.85 4.57
N ILE A 243 -2.37 -11.74 3.88
CA ILE A 243 -2.52 -10.88 2.72
C ILE A 243 -3.17 -9.57 3.13
N LYS A 244 -2.62 -8.46 2.63
CA LYS A 244 -3.30 -7.18 2.52
C LYS A 244 -3.81 -7.05 1.09
N THR A 245 -5.13 -7.05 0.89
CA THR A 245 -5.67 -6.84 -0.44
C THR A 245 -5.31 -5.43 -0.92
N GLY A 246 -4.85 -5.37 -2.15
CA GLY A 246 -4.67 -4.15 -2.94
C GLY A 246 -5.63 -4.14 -4.14
N ASP A 247 -6.71 -4.93 -4.08
CA ASP A 247 -7.76 -5.00 -5.08
C ASP A 247 -8.86 -3.96 -4.77
N ASP A 248 -8.77 -2.79 -5.41
CA ASP A 248 -9.74 -1.71 -5.22
C ASP A 248 -11.14 -2.02 -5.84
N TYR A 249 -11.31 -3.12 -6.58
CA TYR A 249 -12.61 -3.55 -7.14
C TYR A 249 -13.36 -4.51 -6.21
N HIS A 250 -12.64 -5.43 -5.56
CA HIS A 250 -13.22 -6.55 -4.83
C HIS A 250 -12.89 -6.57 -3.33
N TYR A 251 -12.31 -5.49 -2.81
CA TYR A 251 -11.88 -5.41 -1.40
C TYR A 251 -12.95 -5.78 -0.39
N VAL A 252 -14.24 -5.50 -0.64
CA VAL A 252 -15.32 -5.77 0.32
C VAL A 252 -15.40 -7.28 0.62
N GLU A 253 -15.53 -8.12 -0.42
CA GLU A 253 -15.63 -9.58 -0.25
C GLU A 253 -14.31 -10.19 0.23
N LEU A 254 -13.17 -9.62 -0.19
CA LEU A 254 -11.85 -10.09 0.23
C LEU A 254 -11.59 -9.83 1.71
N ILE A 255 -12.02 -8.67 2.23
CA ILE A 255 -11.90 -8.28 3.64
C ILE A 255 -12.90 -9.04 4.52
N GLU A 256 -14.15 -9.18 4.07
CA GLU A 256 -15.17 -9.99 4.75
C GLU A 256 -14.65 -11.43 4.92
N GLY A 257 -14.15 -12.00 3.82
CA GLY A 257 -13.54 -13.32 3.79
C GLY A 257 -14.53 -14.45 3.59
N GLY A 258 -14.02 -15.66 3.71
CA GLY A 258 -14.79 -16.90 3.65
C GLY A 258 -14.70 -17.73 4.92
N ASP A 259 -15.34 -18.90 4.90
CA ASP A 259 -15.46 -19.80 6.06
C ASP A 259 -14.48 -20.99 6.02
N ALA A 260 -13.43 -20.95 5.19
CA ALA A 260 -12.47 -22.06 5.16
C ALA A 260 -11.65 -22.10 6.45
N ASP A 261 -11.47 -23.30 7.03
CA ASP A 261 -10.58 -23.54 8.17
C ASP A 261 -9.11 -23.51 7.71
N VAL A 262 -8.62 -22.30 7.42
CA VAL A 262 -7.23 -22.00 7.06
C VAL A 262 -6.68 -20.92 7.98
N GLY A 263 -5.36 -20.92 8.18
CA GLY A 263 -4.72 -19.94 9.06
C GLY A 263 -4.88 -20.29 10.53
N ARG A 264 -3.78 -20.36 11.26
CA ARG A 264 -3.80 -20.51 12.71
C ARG A 264 -2.79 -19.56 13.32
N GLY A 265 -3.12 -19.03 14.48
CA GLY A 265 -2.26 -18.11 15.21
C GLY A 265 -2.68 -16.66 15.02
N VAL A 266 -1.71 -15.78 15.22
CA VAL A 266 -1.93 -14.35 15.33
C VAL A 266 -0.82 -13.64 14.55
N TYR A 267 -1.23 -12.72 13.69
CA TYR A 267 -0.35 -11.71 13.11
C TYR A 267 -0.31 -10.50 14.04
N GLU A 268 0.87 -10.09 14.48
CA GLU A 268 1.03 -8.93 15.37
C GLU A 268 1.65 -7.76 14.60
N SER A 269 1.01 -6.59 14.71
CA SER A 269 1.41 -5.42 13.93
C SER A 269 1.12 -4.16 14.74
N SER A 270 2.17 -3.37 15.02
CA SER A 270 2.09 -2.17 15.87
C SER A 270 1.45 -2.43 17.24
N GLY A 271 1.75 -3.58 17.87
CA GLY A 271 1.21 -3.97 19.18
C GLY A 271 -0.25 -4.44 19.15
N VAL A 272 -0.87 -4.55 17.97
CA VAL A 272 -2.21 -5.10 17.77
C VAL A 272 -2.11 -6.52 17.25
N LYS A 273 -2.91 -7.41 17.82
CA LYS A 273 -2.96 -8.84 17.48
C LYS A 273 -4.19 -9.11 16.62
N TYR A 274 -3.96 -9.58 15.41
CA TYR A 274 -5.01 -9.96 14.47
C TYR A 274 -5.03 -11.49 14.32
N PRO A 275 -6.19 -12.14 14.41
CA PRO A 275 -6.26 -13.56 14.06
C PRO A 275 -5.84 -13.75 12.60
N VAL A 276 -5.25 -14.90 12.28
CA VAL A 276 -5.01 -15.32 10.89
C VAL A 276 -6.16 -16.22 10.46
N GLY A 277 -6.76 -15.97 9.30
CA GLY A 277 -7.93 -16.70 8.81
C GLY A 277 -8.14 -16.56 7.30
N ASP A 278 -9.30 -17.03 6.81
CA ASP A 278 -9.69 -16.95 5.40
C ASP A 278 -10.24 -15.56 5.01
N TYR A 279 -9.49 -14.49 5.33
CA TYR A 279 -9.84 -13.11 5.02
C TYR A 279 -8.59 -12.27 4.77
N SER A 280 -8.74 -11.22 3.98
CA SER A 280 -7.67 -10.29 3.69
C SER A 280 -7.71 -9.13 4.67
N HIS A 281 -6.53 -8.69 5.08
CA HIS A 281 -6.30 -7.34 5.59
C HIS A 281 -6.33 -6.37 4.40
N ALA A 282 -6.10 -5.07 4.60
CA ALA A 282 -6.18 -4.12 3.49
C ALA A 282 -4.99 -3.15 3.45
N LEU A 283 -4.51 -2.88 2.23
CA LEU A 283 -3.63 -1.76 1.91
C LEU A 283 -4.06 -1.24 0.53
N LEU A 284 -4.98 -0.27 0.52
CA LEU A 284 -5.75 0.12 -0.66
C LEU A 284 -5.61 1.61 -0.95
N GLY A 285 -5.57 1.97 -2.24
CA GLY A 285 -5.56 3.38 -2.64
C GLY A 285 -6.92 4.04 -2.43
N CYS A 286 -8.00 3.27 -2.63
CA CYS A 286 -9.36 3.77 -2.52
C CYS A 286 -9.75 4.23 -1.11
N MET A 287 -9.11 3.66 -0.07
CA MET A 287 -9.35 4.00 1.33
C MET A 287 -9.02 5.45 1.68
N GLY A 288 -8.18 6.13 0.88
CA GLY A 288 -7.88 7.55 1.04
C GLY A 288 -8.98 8.50 0.55
N MET A 289 -10.08 7.97 0.00
CA MET A 289 -11.21 8.76 -0.53
C MET A 289 -12.51 8.61 0.27
N PHE A 290 -12.61 7.59 1.14
CA PHE A 290 -13.82 7.28 1.91
C PHE A 290 -13.49 6.73 3.31
N GLU A 291 -12.38 7.18 3.88
CA GLU A 291 -11.83 6.82 5.18
C GLU A 291 -12.87 6.78 6.32
N ASP A 292 -13.78 7.75 6.41
CA ASP A 292 -14.85 7.76 7.43
C ASP A 292 -15.76 6.52 7.30
N ILE A 293 -16.18 6.19 6.07
CA ILE A 293 -17.06 5.04 5.79
C ILE A 293 -16.30 3.74 5.97
N ALA A 294 -15.05 3.69 5.50
CA ALA A 294 -14.19 2.53 5.65
C ALA A 294 -14.03 2.18 7.14
N GLN A 295 -13.74 3.17 7.98
CA GLN A 295 -13.56 2.97 9.41
C GLN A 295 -14.82 2.40 10.08
N GLU A 296 -16.01 2.91 9.77
CA GLU A 296 -17.27 2.38 10.31
C GLU A 296 -17.49 0.93 9.89
N ALA A 297 -17.27 0.61 8.60
CA ALA A 297 -17.44 -0.73 8.07
C ALA A 297 -16.46 -1.73 8.73
N ILE A 298 -15.19 -1.35 8.89
CA ILE A 298 -14.16 -2.21 9.49
C ILE A 298 -14.44 -2.51 10.96
N ARG A 299 -15.00 -1.55 11.70
CA ARG A 299 -15.39 -1.76 13.10
C ARG A 299 -16.61 -2.66 13.27
N ALA A 300 -17.41 -2.83 12.22
CA ALA A 300 -18.59 -3.68 12.24
C ALA A 300 -18.28 -5.17 11.98
N LEU A 301 -17.06 -5.48 11.50
CA LEU A 301 -16.53 -6.84 11.33
C LEU A 301 -16.07 -7.43 12.67
#